data_AF-A0A835NBS4-F1
#
_entry.id   AF-A0A835NBS4-F1
#
_cell.length_a   1.000
_cell.length_b   1.000
_cell.length_c   1.000
_cell.angle_alpha   90.00
_cell.angle_beta   90.00
_cell.angle_gamma   90.00
#
_symmetry.space_group_name_H-M   'P 1'
#
loop_
_entity.id
_entity.type
_entity.pdbx_description
1 polymer ?
#
loop_
_entity_poly.entity_id
_entity_poly.type
_entity_poly.pdbx_seq_one_letter_code
_entity_poly.pdbx_strand_id
1 'polypeptide(L)'
;MTHIAIERNRRKLMIEYLAVLRSLMPESYVQRGDQASIVGIAIEFVKDLEHLLQSLEARKLKLPQGITGPNYDIEDATTSSEFPPPPLAQFFVYPQYTWSQIPNKVSRQLSELAAGFQTLHLTVLHINVTTTDPLVLYSISARLEEGCQLTSVDDIAGAVHHMLRIIDEETVLC
;
A
#
# COMPACT_ATOMS: atom_id res chain seq x y z
N MET A 1 22.82 38.56 -18.34
CA MET A 1 22.94 37.46 -19.34
C MET A 1 22.44 36.11 -18.81
N THR A 2 22.74 35.73 -17.56
CA THR A 2 22.35 34.44 -16.94
C THR A 2 20.84 34.25 -16.70
N HIS A 3 20.12 35.28 -16.26
CA HIS A 3 18.68 35.19 -15.95
C HIS A 3 17.82 34.71 -17.13
N ILE A 4 18.16 35.12 -18.36
CA ILE A 4 17.42 34.73 -19.57
C ILE A 4 17.65 33.24 -19.90
N ALA A 5 18.87 32.75 -19.73
CA ALA A 5 19.19 31.34 -19.97
C ALA A 5 18.47 30.44 -18.97
N ILE A 6 18.46 30.82 -17.69
CA ILE A 6 17.76 30.10 -16.61
C ILE A 6 16.26 30.01 -16.90
N GLU A 7 15.61 31.13 -17.23
CA GLU A 7 14.17 31.14 -17.49
C GLU A 7 13.80 30.37 -18.77
N ARG A 8 14.63 30.42 -19.81
CA ARG A 8 14.43 29.56 -20.99
C ARG A 8 14.54 28.09 -20.64
N ASN A 9 15.50 27.70 -19.80
CA ASN A 9 15.64 26.33 -19.35
C ASN A 9 14.41 25.87 -18.54
N ARG A 10 13.91 26.71 -17.64
CA ARG A 10 12.69 26.43 -16.86
C ARG A 10 11.48 26.17 -17.76
N ARG A 11 11.29 26.98 -18.82
CA ARG A 11 10.20 26.78 -19.78
C ARG A 11 10.38 25.52 -20.62
N LYS A 12 11.60 25.18 -21.02
CA LYS A 12 11.89 23.91 -21.71
C LYS A 12 11.52 22.71 -20.85
N LEU A 13 11.98 22.66 -19.60
CA LEU A 13 11.64 21.60 -18.66
C LEU A 13 10.13 21.48 -18.46
N MET A 14 9.42 22.60 -18.30
CA MET A 14 7.97 22.60 -18.18
C MET A 14 7.28 21.96 -19.40
N ILE A 15 7.76 22.25 -20.61
CA ILE A 15 7.22 21.65 -21.85
C ILE A 15 7.50 20.14 -21.90
N GLU A 16 8.71 19.72 -21.50
CA GLU A 16 9.10 18.30 -21.44
C GLU A 16 8.19 17.52 -20.48
N TYR A 17 7.97 18.02 -19.26
CA TYR A 17 7.07 17.37 -18.31
C TYR A 17 5.62 17.29 -18.82
N LEU A 18 5.13 18.33 -19.49
CA LEU A 18 3.80 18.30 -20.09
C LEU A 18 3.69 17.34 -21.28
N ALA A 19 4.80 17.04 -21.97
CA ALA A 19 4.83 16.01 -23.00
C ALA A 19 4.78 14.60 -22.40
N VAL A 20 5.55 14.36 -21.33
CA VAL A 20 5.50 13.09 -20.57
C VAL A 20 4.09 12.86 -20.00
N LEU A 21 3.50 13.87 -19.36
CA LEU A 21 2.15 13.76 -18.81
C LEU A 21 1.11 13.37 -19.88
N ARG A 22 1.22 13.93 -21.09
CA ARG A 22 0.37 13.53 -22.22
C ARG A 22 0.57 12.08 -22.63
N SER A 23 1.80 11.58 -22.63
CA SER A 23 2.09 10.18 -23.01
C SER A 23 1.54 9.15 -22.03
N LEU A 24 1.26 9.55 -20.78
CA LEU A 24 0.68 8.69 -19.74
C LEU A 24 -0.85 8.64 -19.81
N MET A 25 -1.49 9.59 -20.50
CA MET A 25 -2.94 9.63 -20.68
C MET A 25 -3.34 8.91 -21.98
N PRO A 26 -4.54 8.32 -22.06
CA PRO A 26 -5.06 7.75 -23.29
C PRO A 26 -5.21 8.83 -24.37
N GLU A 27 -4.96 8.47 -25.62
CA GLU A 27 -5.05 9.41 -26.75
C GLU A 27 -6.45 10.04 -26.91
N SER A 28 -7.50 9.39 -26.41
CA SER A 28 -8.87 9.93 -26.36
C SER A 28 -9.02 11.15 -25.44
N TYR A 29 -8.21 11.26 -24.38
CA TYR A 29 -8.19 12.39 -23.46
C TYR A 29 -7.25 13.51 -23.97
N VAL A 30 -6.27 13.17 -24.82
CA VAL A 30 -5.27 14.12 -25.34
C VAL A 30 -5.78 14.81 -26.61
N GLN A 31 -6.91 15.51 -26.52
CA GLN A 31 -7.58 16.13 -27.67
C GLN A 31 -7.00 17.49 -28.15
N ARG A 32 -5.77 17.83 -27.73
CA ARG A 32 -5.03 19.06 -28.11
C ARG A 32 -5.57 20.33 -27.40
N GLY A 33 -5.24 20.47 -26.12
CA GLY A 33 -5.49 21.66 -25.29
C GLY A 33 -4.22 22.45 -24.92
N ASP A 34 -4.42 23.67 -24.40
CA ASP A 34 -3.38 24.52 -23.81
C ASP A 34 -2.81 23.91 -22.51
N GLN A 35 -1.78 24.53 -21.93
CA GLN A 35 -1.06 23.93 -20.79
C GLN A 35 -1.96 23.65 -19.57
N ALA A 36 -2.95 24.51 -19.31
CA ALA A 36 -3.91 24.33 -18.24
C ALA A 36 -4.85 23.15 -18.52
N SER A 37 -5.34 23.03 -19.75
CA SER A 37 -6.22 21.93 -20.15
C SER A 37 -5.54 20.57 -20.01
N ILE A 38 -4.25 20.43 -20.33
CA ILE A 38 -3.53 19.15 -20.15
C ILE A 38 -3.58 18.71 -18.68
N VAL A 39 -3.32 19.64 -17.76
CA VAL A 39 -3.27 19.34 -16.33
C VAL A 39 -4.67 19.03 -15.81
N GLY A 40 -5.68 19.81 -16.22
CA GLY A 40 -7.07 19.57 -15.86
C GLY A 40 -7.57 18.20 -16.33
N ILE A 41 -7.29 17.85 -17.59
CA ILE A 41 -7.64 16.56 -18.17
C ILE A 41 -6.89 15.41 -17.47
N ALA A 42 -5.62 15.60 -17.12
CA ALA A 42 -4.87 14.58 -16.37
C ALA A 42 -5.49 14.32 -14.99
N ILE A 43 -5.96 15.36 -14.31
CA ILE A 43 -6.65 15.21 -13.03
C ILE A 43 -7.96 14.44 -13.22
N GLU A 44 -8.73 14.74 -14.26
CA GLU A 44 -9.97 14.01 -14.58
C GLU A 44 -9.70 12.53 -14.88
N PHE A 45 -8.67 12.24 -15.68
CA PHE A 45 -8.26 10.86 -15.97
C PHE A 45 -7.87 10.08 -14.71
N VAL A 46 -7.13 10.70 -13.77
CA VAL A 46 -6.80 10.06 -12.49
C VAL A 46 -8.07 9.76 -11.69
N LYS A 47 -9.04 10.67 -11.64
CA LYS A 47 -10.32 10.43 -10.96
C LYS A 47 -11.10 9.28 -11.58
N ASP A 48 -11.10 9.18 -12.91
CA ASP A 48 -11.76 8.08 -13.62
C ASP A 48 -11.10 6.73 -13.30
N LEU A 49 -9.77 6.68 -13.24
CA LEU A 49 -9.03 5.50 -12.82
C LEU A 49 -9.35 5.09 -11.38
N GLU A 50 -9.38 6.06 -10.45
CA GLU A 50 -9.74 5.83 -9.04
C GLU A 50 -11.15 5.26 -8.92
N HIS A 51 -12.13 5.86 -9.63
CA HIS A 51 -13.50 5.38 -9.64
C HIS A 51 -13.62 3.97 -10.25
N LEU A 52 -12.89 3.69 -11.33
CA LEU A 52 -12.86 2.37 -11.94
C LEU A 52 -12.31 1.33 -10.95
N LEU A 53 -11.21 1.63 -10.26
CA LEU A 53 -10.60 0.75 -9.27
C LEU A 53 -11.61 0.40 -8.16
N GLN A 54 -12.31 1.39 -7.61
CA GLN A 54 -13.34 1.20 -6.60
C GLN A 54 -14.49 0.31 -7.07
N SER A 55 -14.96 0.52 -8.31
CA SER A 55 -16.01 -0.29 -8.89
C SER A 55 -15.59 -1.76 -9.06
N LEU A 56 -14.32 -2.00 -9.41
CA LEU A 56 -13.74 -3.33 -9.56
C LEU A 56 -13.57 -4.02 -8.21
N GLU A 57 -13.14 -3.32 -7.17
CA GLU A 57 -13.06 -3.84 -5.80
C GLU A 57 -14.44 -4.22 -5.26
N ALA A 58 -15.44 -3.36 -5.42
CA ALA A 58 -16.82 -3.65 -5.02
C ALA A 58 -17.40 -4.87 -5.76
N ARG A 59 -16.93 -5.14 -6.98
CA ARG A 59 -17.30 -6.34 -7.75
C ARG A 59 -16.50 -7.57 -7.32
N LYS A 60 -15.22 -7.42 -6.98
CA LYS A 60 -14.37 -8.52 -6.44
C LYS A 60 -14.96 -9.09 -5.16
N LEU A 61 -15.52 -8.24 -4.29
CA LEU A 61 -16.22 -8.67 -3.06
C LEU A 61 -17.50 -9.48 -3.32
N LYS A 62 -18.08 -9.39 -4.52
CA LYS A 62 -19.34 -10.07 -4.90
C LYS A 62 -19.15 -11.33 -5.74
N LEU A 63 -17.93 -11.59 -6.23
CA LEU A 63 -17.64 -12.83 -6.92
C LEU A 63 -17.22 -13.86 -5.87
N PRO A 64 -18.01 -14.91 -5.60
CA PRO A 64 -17.56 -15.99 -4.74
C PRO A 64 -16.31 -16.58 -5.39
N GLN A 65 -15.22 -16.65 -4.64
CA GLN A 65 -14.15 -17.60 -4.94
C GLN A 65 -14.78 -19.00 -4.93
N GLY A 66 -15.21 -19.45 -6.10
CA GLY A 66 -15.56 -20.85 -6.34
C GLY A 66 -14.30 -21.68 -6.52
N ILE A 67 -14.42 -22.96 -6.13
CA ILE A 67 -13.45 -24.10 -6.16
C ILE A 67 -12.80 -24.31 -4.77
N THR A 68 -13.02 -25.36 -3.94
CA THR A 68 -13.68 -26.69 -4.00
C THR A 68 -13.71 -27.26 -2.55
N GLY A 69 -14.86 -27.53 -1.89
CA GLY A 69 -15.52 -28.85 -1.70
C GLY A 69 -15.50 -29.32 -0.22
N PRO A 70 -16.21 -30.38 0.24
CA PRO A 70 -17.58 -30.84 -0.02
C PRO A 70 -18.50 -30.85 1.24
N ASN A 71 -19.82 -30.91 1.00
CA ASN A 71 -20.94 -31.34 1.86
C ASN A 71 -20.67 -31.76 3.32
N TYR A 72 -21.35 -31.08 4.25
CA TYR A 72 -22.06 -31.71 5.36
C TYR A 72 -23.32 -30.89 5.68
N ASP A 73 -24.47 -31.47 5.40
CA ASP A 73 -25.78 -30.95 5.81
C ASP A 73 -25.97 -31.23 7.30
N ILE A 74 -26.05 -30.18 8.14
CA ILE A 74 -26.83 -30.20 9.39
C ILE A 74 -27.46 -28.82 9.56
N GLU A 75 -28.79 -28.80 9.55
CA GLU A 75 -29.67 -27.66 9.83
C GLU A 75 -29.52 -27.18 11.28
N ASP A 76 -29.61 -25.86 11.49
CA ASP A 76 -30.43 -25.18 12.52
C ASP A 76 -29.76 -23.95 13.18
N ALA A 77 -30.62 -22.96 13.46
CA ALA A 77 -30.48 -21.81 14.35
C ALA A 77 -29.66 -20.58 13.89
N THR A 78 -30.36 -19.70 13.18
CA THR A 78 -30.42 -18.24 13.40
C THR A 78 -29.81 -17.77 14.72
N THR A 79 -28.68 -17.06 14.69
CA THR A 79 -28.38 -15.99 15.66
C THR A 79 -27.54 -14.89 15.03
N SER A 80 -28.12 -13.69 15.07
CA SER A 80 -27.50 -12.38 14.91
C SER A 80 -26.17 -12.23 15.66
N SER A 81 -25.11 -11.80 14.98
CA SER A 81 -23.99 -11.11 15.63
C SER A 81 -23.69 -9.81 14.89
N GLU A 82 -24.56 -8.87 15.20
CA GLU A 82 -24.47 -7.45 14.92
C GLU A 82 -23.44 -6.86 15.89
N PHE A 83 -22.15 -6.99 15.59
CA PHE A 83 -21.14 -6.14 16.23
C PHE A 83 -20.99 -4.88 15.37
N PRO A 84 -21.41 -3.70 15.87
CA PRO A 84 -21.16 -2.46 15.14
C PRO A 84 -19.63 -2.30 15.03
N PRO A 85 -19.11 -1.94 13.85
CA PRO A 85 -17.68 -1.76 13.66
C PRO A 85 -17.17 -0.72 14.67
N PRO A 86 -16.03 -0.98 15.34
CA PRO A 86 -15.50 -0.04 16.33
C PRO A 86 -15.38 1.36 15.71
N PRO A 87 -15.61 2.44 16.48
CA PRO A 87 -15.77 3.81 15.95
C PRO A 87 -14.60 4.28 15.07
N LEU A 88 -13.40 3.71 15.29
CA LEU A 88 -12.18 4.04 14.57
C LEU A 88 -11.94 3.21 13.30
N ALA A 89 -12.70 2.14 13.06
CA ALA A 89 -12.55 1.33 11.84
C ALA A 89 -12.81 2.16 10.57
N GLN A 90 -13.67 3.16 10.68
CA GLN A 90 -14.04 4.09 9.61
C GLN A 90 -12.88 5.01 9.20
N PHE A 91 -11.93 5.27 10.11
CA PHE A 91 -10.73 6.06 9.82
C PHE A 91 -9.75 5.35 8.89
N PHE A 92 -9.80 4.02 8.82
CA PHE A 92 -8.90 3.21 8.00
C PHE A 92 -9.49 2.85 6.63
N VAL A 93 -10.67 3.36 6.29
CA VAL A 93 -11.45 2.90 5.12
C VAL A 93 -11.29 3.79 3.87
N TYR A 94 -10.54 4.92 3.88
CA TYR A 94 -10.39 5.73 2.65
C TYR A 94 -9.28 6.82 2.64
N PRO A 95 -8.63 7.16 1.50
CA PRO A 95 -8.17 6.31 0.40
C PRO A 95 -6.66 6.45 0.16
N GLN A 96 -5.92 5.37 0.25
CA GLN A 96 -4.81 4.98 -0.63
C GLN A 96 -4.43 3.60 -0.08
N TYR A 97 -4.75 2.54 -0.82
CA TYR A 97 -4.50 1.14 -0.47
C TYR A 97 -5.37 0.59 0.67
N THR A 98 -6.46 -0.03 0.27
CA THR A 98 -7.39 -0.86 1.01
C THR A 98 -6.66 -1.80 2.00
N TRP A 99 -6.53 -1.40 3.27
CA TRP A 99 -5.99 -2.20 4.38
C TRP A 99 -6.80 -3.48 4.63
N SER A 100 -8.06 -3.53 4.18
CA SER A 100 -8.96 -4.67 4.36
C SER A 100 -8.70 -5.87 3.45
N GLN A 101 -7.74 -5.79 2.51
CA GLN A 101 -7.32 -6.94 1.68
C GLN A 101 -5.98 -7.54 2.08
N ILE A 102 -5.37 -7.02 3.14
CA ILE A 102 -4.28 -7.70 3.81
C ILE A 102 -4.88 -8.99 4.39
N PRO A 103 -4.51 -10.20 3.90
CA PRO A 103 -4.96 -11.43 4.56
C PRO A 103 -4.59 -11.31 6.04
N ASN A 104 -5.44 -11.77 6.95
CA ASN A 104 -5.19 -11.68 8.41
C ASN A 104 -3.76 -12.11 8.82
N LYS A 105 -3.13 -12.95 7.99
CA LYS A 105 -1.72 -13.34 8.08
C LYS A 105 -0.75 -12.14 8.03
N VAL A 106 -0.93 -11.20 7.11
CA VAL A 106 -0.03 -10.04 6.95
C VAL A 106 -0.28 -8.98 8.03
N SER A 107 -1.53 -8.77 8.48
CA SER A 107 -1.80 -7.85 9.60
C SER A 107 -1.21 -8.38 10.91
N ARG A 108 -1.28 -9.70 11.12
CA ARG A 108 -0.61 -10.38 12.22
C ARG A 108 0.91 -10.27 12.12
N GLN A 109 1.49 -10.57 10.95
CA GLN A 109 2.93 -10.42 10.70
C GLN A 109 3.42 -8.99 10.93
N LEU A 110 2.65 -7.97 10.55
CA LEU A 110 3.01 -6.58 10.81
C LEU A 110 3.04 -6.24 12.30
N SER A 111 2.10 -6.80 13.08
CA SER A 111 2.09 -6.64 14.53
C SER A 111 3.28 -7.32 15.18
N GLU A 112 3.60 -8.55 14.76
CA GLU A 112 4.77 -9.31 15.21
C GLU A 112 6.08 -8.58 14.84
N LEU A 113 6.14 -8.04 13.62
CA LEU A 113 7.27 -7.28 13.13
C LEU A 113 7.46 -5.99 13.92
N ALA A 114 6.40 -5.20 14.13
CA ALA A 114 6.45 -3.98 14.93
C ALA A 114 6.92 -4.27 16.37
N ALA A 115 6.42 -5.33 17.00
CA ALA A 115 6.89 -5.78 18.31
C ALA A 115 8.36 -6.23 18.28
N GLY A 116 8.78 -6.96 17.24
CA GLY A 116 10.16 -7.39 17.03
C GLY A 116 11.13 -6.21 16.95
N PHE A 117 10.81 -5.18 16.17
CA PHE A 117 11.61 -3.95 16.09
C PHE A 117 11.71 -3.24 17.45
N GLN A 118 10.62 -3.18 18.22
CA GLN A 118 10.65 -2.61 19.57
C GLN A 118 11.58 -3.37 20.53
N THR A 119 11.60 -4.71 20.49
CA THR A 119 12.51 -5.51 21.34
C THR A 119 13.99 -5.26 21.00
N LEU A 120 14.28 -4.92 19.75
CA LEU A 120 15.62 -4.54 19.28
C LEU A 120 15.97 -3.07 19.56
N HIS A 121 15.11 -2.31 20.26
CA HIS A 121 15.28 -0.86 20.49
C HIS A 121 15.37 -0.06 19.16
N LEU A 122 14.54 -0.47 18.19
CA LEU A 122 14.37 0.22 16.91
C LEU A 122 12.96 0.80 16.83
N THR A 123 12.85 2.13 16.77
CA THR A 123 11.57 2.81 16.53
C THR A 123 11.23 2.74 15.04
N VAL A 124 10.11 2.13 14.68
CA VAL A 124 9.60 2.20 13.31
C VAL A 124 9.07 3.61 13.04
N LEU A 125 9.57 4.25 11.98
CA LEU A 125 9.12 5.57 11.53
C LEU A 125 8.10 5.46 10.39
N HIS A 126 8.35 4.56 9.44
CA HIS A 126 7.50 4.37 8.28
C HIS A 126 7.53 2.91 7.85
N ILE A 127 6.35 2.33 7.58
CA ILE A 127 6.20 1.02 6.97
C ILE A 127 5.41 1.21 5.69
N ASN A 128 5.94 0.69 4.59
CA ASN A 128 5.20 0.49 3.35
C ASN A 128 5.03 -1.01 3.10
N VAL A 129 3.81 -1.41 2.76
CA VAL A 129 3.48 -2.78 2.40
C VAL A 129 2.93 -2.77 0.99
N THR A 130 3.58 -3.50 0.10
CA THR A 130 3.15 -3.62 -1.29
C THR A 130 2.89 -5.08 -1.59
N THR A 131 1.63 -5.43 -1.85
CA THR A 131 1.20 -6.79 -2.16
C THR A 131 1.08 -6.96 -3.68
N THR A 132 1.75 -7.96 -4.23
CA THR A 132 1.67 -8.36 -5.63
C THR A 132 1.63 -9.88 -5.69
N ASP A 133 0.45 -10.50 -5.75
CA ASP A 133 0.27 -11.97 -5.74
C ASP A 133 1.27 -12.68 -6.67
N PRO A 134 2.19 -13.55 -6.18
CA PRO A 134 2.23 -14.20 -4.84
C PRO A 134 3.17 -13.55 -3.79
N LEU A 135 3.73 -12.38 -4.04
CA LEU A 135 4.72 -11.70 -3.22
C LEU A 135 4.12 -10.58 -2.35
N VAL A 136 4.72 -10.37 -1.18
CA VAL A 136 4.48 -9.20 -0.34
C VAL A 136 5.83 -8.54 -0.04
N LEU A 137 5.97 -7.27 -0.40
CA LEU A 137 7.15 -6.47 -0.15
C LEU A 137 6.92 -5.55 1.05
N TYR A 138 7.77 -5.69 2.06
CA TYR A 138 7.82 -4.79 3.22
C TYR A 138 9.01 -3.84 3.08
N SER A 139 8.77 -2.55 3.25
CA SER A 139 9.82 -1.53 3.32
C SER A 139 9.66 -0.76 4.61
N ILE A 140 10.66 -0.85 5.49
CA ILE A 140 10.61 -0.32 6.85
C ILE A 140 11.75 0.68 7.04
N SER A 141 11.39 1.91 7.42
CA SER A 141 12.33 2.91 7.91
C SER A 141 12.27 2.91 9.43
N ALA A 142 13.40 2.66 10.09
CA ALA A 142 13.50 2.63 11.54
C ALA A 142 14.64 3.51 12.05
N ARG A 143 14.49 4.00 13.28
CA ARG A 143 15.49 4.78 14.02
C ARG A 143 16.02 3.93 15.17
N LEU A 144 17.33 3.98 15.40
CA LEU A 144 17.96 3.38 16.57
C LEU A 144 17.69 4.22 17.83
N GLU A 145 17.21 3.61 18.90
CA GLU A 145 16.97 4.28 20.19
C GLU A 145 18.19 4.28 21.12
N GLU A 146 18.19 5.24 22.05
CA GLU A 146 19.16 5.37 23.13
C GLU A 146 19.00 4.18 24.10
N GLY A 147 19.87 3.16 23.96
CA GLY A 147 19.79 1.91 24.72
C GLY A 147 20.00 0.66 23.88
N CYS A 148 20.04 0.77 22.56
CA CYS A 148 20.33 -0.36 21.70
C CYS A 148 21.79 -0.83 21.86
N GLN A 149 21.96 -2.14 22.10
CA GLN A 149 23.28 -2.77 22.24
C GLN A 149 23.92 -3.10 20.88
N LEU A 150 23.18 -2.94 19.78
CA LEU A 150 23.66 -3.22 18.42
C LEU A 150 24.45 -2.00 17.93
N THR A 151 25.76 -2.18 17.78
CA THR A 151 26.69 -1.07 17.49
C THR A 151 27.20 -1.07 16.05
N SER A 152 27.13 -2.20 15.35
CA SER A 152 27.49 -2.33 13.93
C SER A 152 26.26 -2.53 13.03
N VAL A 153 26.40 -2.13 11.77
CA VAL A 153 25.41 -2.43 10.71
C VAL A 153 25.19 -3.94 10.57
N ASP A 154 26.27 -4.74 10.70
CA ASP A 154 26.20 -6.19 10.62
C ASP A 154 25.43 -6.80 11.81
N ASP A 155 25.62 -6.26 13.02
CA ASP A 155 24.89 -6.70 14.22
C ASP A 155 23.40 -6.41 14.09
N ILE A 156 23.05 -5.22 13.57
CA ILE A 156 21.67 -4.82 13.31
C ILE A 156 21.05 -5.73 12.25
N ALA A 157 21.74 -5.97 11.14
CA ALA A 157 21.26 -6.86 10.08
C ALA A 157 21.04 -8.29 10.61
N GLY A 158 22.01 -8.82 11.37
CA GLY A 158 21.91 -10.15 11.97
C GLY A 158 20.74 -10.28 12.95
N ALA A 159 20.54 -9.29 13.83
CA ALA A 159 19.44 -9.29 14.79
C ALA A 159 18.07 -9.20 14.10
N VAL A 160 17.94 -8.33 13.10
CA VAL A 160 16.70 -8.20 12.30
C VAL A 160 16.43 -9.49 11.52
N HIS A 161 17.43 -10.09 10.87
CA HIS A 161 17.28 -11.36 10.18
C HIS A 161 16.85 -12.49 11.11
N HIS A 162 17.43 -12.56 12.31
CA HIS A 162 17.05 -13.55 13.30
C HIS A 162 15.60 -13.37 13.77
N MET A 163 15.18 -12.13 14.03
CA MET A 163 13.81 -11.79 14.39
C MET A 163 12.81 -12.16 13.27
N LEU A 164 13.11 -11.82 12.02
CA LEU A 164 12.27 -12.19 10.87
C LEU A 164 12.14 -13.71 10.70
N ARG A 165 13.20 -14.48 10.98
CA ARG A 165 13.16 -15.95 10.93
C ARG A 165 12.17 -16.52 11.95
N ILE A 166 12.14 -15.99 13.17
CA ILE A 166 11.20 -16.42 14.21
C ILE A 166 9.75 -16.18 13.77
N ILE A 167 9.48 -14.98 13.25
CA ILE A 167 8.16 -14.59 12.76
C ILE A 167 7.72 -15.52 11.62
N ASP A 168 8.61 -15.84 10.68
CA ASP A 168 8.28 -16.73 9.57
C ASP A 168 7.97 -18.16 10.03
N GLU A 169 8.76 -18.71 10.97
CA GLU A 169 8.53 -20.03 11.58
C GLU A 169 7.18 -20.12 12.31
N GLU A 170 6.79 -19.06 13.02
CA GLU A 170 5.50 -18.97 13.73
C GLU A 170 4.31 -18.87 12.76
N THR A 171 4.53 -18.35 11.55
CA THR A 171 3.49 -18.25 10.50
C THR A 171 3.23 -19.54 9.71
N VAL A 172 4.07 -20.56 9.88
CA VAL A 172 3.91 -21.89 9.27
C VAL A 172 3.17 -22.86 10.21
N LEU A 173 3.14 -22.56 11.51
CA LEU A 173 2.48 -23.38 12.54
C LEU A 173 0.99 -23.05 12.78
N CYS A 174 0.44 -22.05 12.09
CA CYS A 174 -0.97 -21.65 12.15
C CYS A 174 -1.65 -21.84 10.79
#